data_AF-X1N1U0-F1
#
_entry.id   AF-X1N1U0-F1
#
_cell.length_a   1.000
_cell.length_b   1.000
_cell.length_c   1.000
_cell.angle_alpha   90.00
_cell.angle_beta   90.00
_cell.angle_gamma   90.00
#
_symmetry.space_group_name_H-M   'P 1'
#
loop_
_entity.id
_entity.type
_entity.pdbx_description
1 polymer ?
#
loop_
_entity_poly.entity_id
_entity_poly.type
_entity_poly.pdbx_seq_one_letter_code
_entity_poly.pdbx_strand_id
1 'polypeptide(L)'
;MLVKTQLGFPDTPFVEIPLQRGMKTIVDPDWFDYLNGFHWYAKKSRGKWYACRKVRAGDKVYFIRMHRVIAATIPSEIPHHINDNSLDNRSANLQNMTYNERKRG
;
A
#
# COMPACT_ATOMS: atom_id res chain seq x y z
N MET A 1 4.58 29.48 0.79
CA MET A 1 5.47 28.75 -0.13
C MET A 1 5.17 27.27 0.03
N LEU A 2 4.29 26.71 -0.80
CA LEU A 2 4.12 25.27 -0.92
C LEU A 2 4.50 24.87 -2.34
N VAL A 3 5.32 23.83 -2.38
CA VAL A 3 6.33 23.58 -3.38
C VAL A 3 5.93 22.29 -4.08
N LYS A 4 5.89 22.37 -5.42
CA LYS A 4 6.03 21.27 -6.38
C LYS A 4 4.90 20.24 -6.40
N THR A 5 3.95 20.52 -7.29
CA THR A 5 3.25 19.54 -8.13
C THR A 5 4.25 18.52 -8.68
N GLN A 6 4.19 17.30 -8.19
CA GLN A 6 4.90 16.16 -8.75
C GLN A 6 3.86 15.39 -9.59
N LEU A 7 4.01 15.51 -10.91
CA LEU A 7 3.25 14.87 -12.00
C LEU A 7 1.98 14.07 -11.63
N GLY A 8 0.82 14.59 -12.03
CA GLY A 8 -0.34 13.80 -12.47
C GLY A 8 -1.18 13.07 -11.42
N PHE A 9 -0.86 13.18 -10.13
CA PHE A 9 -1.62 12.50 -9.09
C PHE A 9 -2.65 13.44 -8.45
N PRO A 10 -3.95 13.05 -8.34
CA PRO A 10 -4.91 13.89 -7.64
C PRO A 10 -4.50 14.01 -6.17
N ASP A 11 -4.44 15.24 -5.67
CA ASP A 11 -4.28 15.49 -4.24
C ASP A 11 -5.59 15.12 -3.53
N THR A 12 -5.75 13.82 -3.27
CA THR A 12 -6.92 13.28 -2.58
C THR A 12 -6.74 13.40 -1.07
N PRO A 13 -7.82 13.69 -0.32
CA PRO A 13 -7.80 13.59 1.13
C PRO A 13 -7.25 12.24 1.58
N PHE A 14 -6.49 12.25 2.67
CA PHE A 14 -5.87 11.04 3.20
C PHE A 14 -5.87 11.03 4.71
N VAL A 15 -5.78 9.82 5.25
CA VAL A 15 -5.62 9.57 6.69
C VAL A 15 -4.37 8.75 6.91
N GLU A 16 -3.70 8.97 8.04
CA GLU A 16 -2.50 8.23 8.40
C GLU A 16 -2.84 7.06 9.31
N ILE A 17 -2.27 5.89 9.00
CA ILE A 17 -2.28 4.73 9.90
C ILE A 17 -0.86 4.56 10.45
N PRO A 18 -0.67 4.60 11.79
CA PRO A 18 0.62 4.36 12.38
C PRO A 18 1.05 2.91 12.15
N LEU A 19 2.32 2.74 11.81
CA LEU A 19 2.99 1.45 11.72
C LEU A 19 3.98 1.33 12.89
N GLN A 20 4.36 0.10 13.20
CA GLN A 20 5.45 -0.13 14.15
C GLN A 20 6.74 0.61 13.74
N ARG A 21 7.57 0.96 14.74
CA ARG A 21 8.86 1.68 14.59
C ARG A 21 8.73 3.13 14.12
N GLY A 22 7.64 3.81 14.50
CA GLY A 22 7.42 5.24 14.23
C GLY A 22 7.18 5.56 12.75
N MET A 23 6.96 4.54 11.92
CA MET A 23 6.60 4.70 10.52
C MET A 23 5.10 4.91 10.40
N LYS A 24 4.67 5.41 9.25
CA LYS A 24 3.24 5.62 8.95
C LYS A 24 2.95 5.31 7.49
N THR A 25 1.71 5.01 7.20
CA THR A 25 1.20 4.84 5.84
C THR A 25 -0.04 5.71 5.65
N ILE A 26 -0.27 6.20 4.44
CA ILE A 26 -1.45 7.00 4.12
C ILE A 26 -2.43 6.20 3.26
N VAL A 27 -3.73 6.42 3.48
CA VAL A 27 -4.85 5.72 2.82
C VAL A 27 -6.00 6.70 2.57
N ASP A 28 -6.96 6.32 1.73
CA ASP A 28 -8.21 7.10 1.58
C ASP A 28 -9.04 7.00 2.87
N PRO A 29 -9.81 8.04 3.24
CA PRO A 29 -10.71 8.02 4.40
C PRO A 29 -11.65 6.83 4.45
N ASP A 30 -12.21 6.43 3.31
CA ASP A 30 -13.19 5.33 3.22
C ASP A 30 -12.60 3.97 3.63
N TRP A 31 -11.27 3.82 3.57
CA TRP A 31 -10.57 2.61 3.98
C TRP A 31 -10.17 2.62 5.46
N PHE A 32 -10.21 3.78 6.12
CA PHE A 32 -9.63 3.96 7.45
C PHE A 32 -10.26 3.01 8.48
N ASP A 33 -11.58 3.00 8.59
CA ASP A 33 -12.29 2.20 9.61
C ASP A 33 -11.98 0.71 9.49
N TYR A 34 -11.97 0.19 8.26
CA TYR A 34 -11.62 -1.20 8.02
C TYR A 34 -10.15 -1.48 8.32
N LEU A 35 -9.23 -0.65 7.84
CA LEU A 35 -7.79 -0.91 7.98
C LEU A 35 -7.28 -0.69 9.40
N ASN A 36 -7.84 0.27 10.14
CA ASN A 36 -7.46 0.59 11.51
C ASN A 36 -7.84 -0.52 12.50
N GLY A 37 -8.72 -1.45 12.12
CA GLY A 37 -9.03 -2.65 12.91
C GLY A 37 -7.92 -3.69 12.99
N PHE A 38 -6.76 -3.47 12.36
CA PHE A 38 -5.67 -4.45 12.30
C PHE A 38 -4.32 -3.90 12.73
N HIS A 39 -3.48 -4.77 13.29
CA HIS A 39 -2.09 -4.44 13.63
C HIS A 39 -1.18 -4.48 12.39
N TRP A 40 -0.87 -3.30 11.86
CA TRP A 40 0.04 -3.11 10.74
C TRP A 40 1.48 -2.81 11.19
N TYR A 41 2.45 -3.24 10.39
CA TYR A 41 3.86 -2.92 10.58
C TYR A 41 4.57 -2.75 9.24
N ALA A 42 5.65 -1.97 9.24
CA ALA A 42 6.47 -1.79 8.05
C ALA A 42 7.42 -2.98 7.86
N LYS A 43 7.40 -3.58 6.67
CA LYS A 43 8.33 -4.64 6.27
C LYS A 43 9.15 -4.19 5.07
N LYS A 44 10.48 -4.26 5.18
CA LYS A 44 11.39 -3.95 4.07
C LYS A 44 11.40 -5.08 3.06
N SER A 45 11.30 -4.77 1.78
CA SER A 45 11.41 -5.71 0.67
C SER A 45 11.93 -5.00 -0.57
N ARG A 46 13.00 -5.53 -1.19
CA ARG A 46 13.63 -4.96 -2.40
C ARG A 46 13.87 -3.44 -2.29
N GLY A 47 14.43 -2.99 -1.17
CA GLY A 47 14.73 -1.58 -0.92
C GLY A 47 13.56 -0.71 -0.44
N LYS A 48 12.31 -1.17 -0.57
CA LYS A 48 11.10 -0.41 -0.20
C LYS A 48 10.44 -0.90 1.07
N TRP A 49 9.65 -0.04 1.72
CA TRP A 49 8.89 -0.37 2.93
C TRP A 49 7.41 -0.55 2.61
N TYR A 50 6.84 -1.65 3.06
CA TYR A 50 5.42 -1.96 2.84
C TYR A 50 4.68 -2.12 4.15
N ALA A 51 3.50 -1.53 4.25
CA ALA A 51 2.55 -1.81 5.34
C ALA A 51 2.05 -3.26 5.20
N CYS A 52 2.34 -4.08 6.21
CA CYS A 52 2.02 -5.50 6.24
C CYS A 52 1.32 -5.87 7.55
N ARG A 53 0.46 -6.90 7.52
CA ARG A 53 -0.08 -7.57 8.71
C ARG A 53 0.17 -9.07 8.61
N LYS A 54 0.26 -9.73 9.78
CA LYS A 54 0.35 -11.20 9.86
C LYS A 54 -1.06 -11.78 9.96
N VAL A 55 -1.30 -12.89 9.27
CA VAL A 55 -2.53 -13.69 9.40
C VAL A 55 -2.12 -15.14 9.64
N ARG A 56 -2.74 -15.80 10.63
CA ARG A 56 -2.54 -17.22 10.92
C ARG A 56 -3.64 -18.03 10.24
N ALA A 57 -3.29 -19.11 9.56
CA ALA A 57 -4.23 -20.11 9.07
C ALA A 57 -3.66 -21.50 9.37
N GLY A 58 -4.23 -22.17 10.38
CA GLY A 58 -3.64 -23.35 10.99
C GLY A 58 -2.22 -23.05 11.52
N ASP A 59 -1.28 -23.93 11.21
CA ASP A 59 0.14 -23.81 11.62
C ASP A 59 0.95 -22.82 10.76
N LYS A 60 0.34 -22.23 9.74
CA LYS A 60 1.03 -21.35 8.79
C LYS A 60 0.75 -19.87 9.09
N VAL A 61 1.79 -19.06 8.94
CA VAL A 61 1.72 -17.59 9.04
C VAL A 61 1.88 -16.99 7.65
N TYR A 62 0.89 -16.20 7.25
CA TYR A 62 0.85 -15.45 6.01
C TYR A 62 1.03 -13.96 6.28
N PHE A 63 1.51 -13.25 5.25
CA PHE A 63 1.67 -11.81 5.29
C PHE A 63 0.75 -11.17 4.26
N ILE A 64 -0.12 -10.29 4.72
CA ILE A 64 -1.00 -9.49 3.86
C ILE A 64 -0.40 -8.09 3.75
N ARG A 65 -0.25 -7.58 2.52
CA ARG A 65 0.19 -6.20 2.26
C ARG A 65 -1.02 -5.29 2.08
N MET A 66 -0.99 -4.10 2.68
CA MET A 66 -2.12 -3.16 2.67
C MET A 66 -2.54 -2.78 1.24
N HIS A 67 -1.59 -2.43 0.35
CA HIS A 67 -1.91 -2.12 -1.04
C HIS A 67 -2.65 -3.25 -1.78
N ARG A 68 -2.40 -4.53 -1.46
CA ARG A 68 -3.10 -5.66 -2.12
C ARG A 68 -4.56 -5.72 -1.71
N VAL A 69 -4.86 -5.32 -0.47
CA VAL A 69 -6.21 -5.29 0.06
C VAL A 69 -7.01 -4.19 -0.61
N ILE A 70 -6.43 -2.99 -0.68
CA ILE A 70 -7.07 -1.80 -1.26
C ILE A 70 -7.26 -1.96 -2.77
N ALA A 71 -6.23 -2.42 -3.48
CA ALA A 71 -6.28 -2.62 -4.93
C ALA A 71 -7.08 -3.88 -5.36
N ALA A 72 -7.64 -4.64 -4.41
CA ALA A 72 -8.32 -5.91 -4.66
C ALA A 72 -7.54 -6.85 -5.59
N THR A 73 -6.21 -6.89 -5.47
CA THR A 73 -5.33 -7.54 -6.46
C THR A 73 -5.50 -9.06 -6.46
N ILE A 74 -5.94 -9.60 -7.59
CA ILE A 74 -6.04 -11.05 -7.81
C ILE A 74 -4.66 -11.73 -7.88
N PRO A 75 -4.57 -13.06 -7.72
CA PRO A 75 -3.28 -13.77 -7.70
C PRO A 75 -2.43 -13.63 -8.96
N SER A 76 -3.06 -13.48 -10.14
CA SER A 76 -2.38 -13.32 -11.43
C SER A 76 -1.85 -11.91 -11.68
N GLU A 77 -2.14 -10.96 -10.80
CA GLU A 77 -1.78 -9.55 -10.93
C GLU A 77 -0.82 -9.08 -9.83
N ILE A 78 -0.13 -7.99 -10.16
CA ILE A 78 0.85 -7.34 -9.31
C ILE A 78 0.41 -5.88 -9.15
N PRO A 79 0.11 -5.43 -7.93
CA PRO A 79 -0.16 -4.02 -7.68
C PRO A 79 1.13 -3.21 -7.80
N HIS A 80 0.99 -2.02 -8.36
CA HIS A 80 2.04 -1.05 -8.60
C HIS A 80 1.64 0.29 -7.99
N HIS A 81 2.61 0.95 -7.35
CA HIS A 81 2.47 2.29 -6.79
C HIS A 81 2.90 3.31 -7.84
N ILE A 82 1.96 4.09 -8.36
CA ILE A 82 2.17 5.04 -9.47
C ILE A 82 3.22 6.09 -9.12
N ASN A 83 3.20 6.60 -7.88
CA ASN A 83 4.14 7.62 -7.40
C ASN A 83 5.44 7.07 -6.81
N ASP A 84 5.71 5.76 -6.97
CA ASP A 84 6.86 5.03 -6.40
C ASP A 84 6.92 4.95 -4.86
N ASN A 85 6.03 5.64 -4.13
CA ASN A 85 5.94 5.62 -2.67
C ASN A 85 5.10 4.44 -2.17
N SER A 86 5.78 3.40 -1.70
CA SER A 86 5.13 2.16 -1.24
C SER A 86 4.36 2.27 0.09
N LEU A 87 4.44 3.41 0.78
CA LEU A 87 3.65 3.73 1.98
C LEU A 87 2.48 4.68 1.69
N ASP A 88 2.31 5.11 0.43
CA ASP A 88 1.10 5.75 -0.05
C ASP A 88 0.17 4.68 -0.63
N ASN A 89 -0.75 4.20 0.19
CA ASN A 89 -1.69 3.15 -0.16
C ASN A 89 -3.07 3.71 -0.55
N ARG A 90 -3.18 5.00 -0.91
CA ARG A 90 -4.41 5.56 -1.47
C ARG A 90 -4.77 4.84 -2.76
N SER A 91 -6.05 4.58 -2.97
CA SER A 91 -6.59 3.79 -4.08
C SER A 91 -6.18 4.36 -5.42
N ALA A 92 -6.20 5.70 -5.55
CA ALA A 92 -5.74 6.37 -6.75
C ALA A 92 -4.27 6.05 -7.10
N ASN A 93 -3.43 5.69 -6.13
CA ASN A 93 -1.99 5.42 -6.28
C ASN A 93 -1.69 3.96 -6.64
N LEU A 94 -2.72 3.12 -6.68
CA LEU A 94 -2.57 1.69 -6.88
C LEU A 94 -3.14 1.29 -8.23
N GLN A 95 -2.31 0.61 -9.02
CA GLN A 95 -2.71 0.02 -10.29
C GLN A 95 -2.35 -1.46 -10.29
N ASN A 96 -3.31 -2.34 -10.59
CA ASN A 96 -2.98 -3.74 -10.85
C ASN A 96 -2.41 -3.87 -12.26
N MET A 97 -1.27 -4.57 -12.36
CA MET A 97 -0.58 -4.85 -13.60
C MET A 97 -0.40 -6.36 -13.76
N THR A 98 -0.42 -6.85 -14.99
CA THR A 98 0.04 -8.19 -15.33
C THR A 98 1.56 -8.28 -15.23
N TYR A 99 2.07 -9.50 -15.10
CA TYR A 99 3.52 -9.73 -15.04
C TYR A 99 4.28 -9.20 -16.27
N ASN A 100 3.65 -9.24 -17.45
CA ASN A 100 4.25 -8.80 -18.70
C ASN A 100 4.34 -7.27 -18.80
N GLU A 101 3.38 -6.53 -18.21
CA GLU A 101 3.40 -5.07 -18.19
C GLU A 101 4.50 -4.54 -17.25
N ARG A 102 4.75 -5.23 -16.13
CA ARG A 102 5.79 -4.82 -15.17
C ARG A 102 7.22 -4.86 -15.73
N LYS A 103 7.51 -5.72 -16.71
CA LYS A 103 8.87 -5.85 -17.28
C LYS A 103 9.28 -4.68 -18.19
N ARG A 104 8.38 -3.74 -18.48
CA ARG A 104 8.60 -2.63 -19.43
C ARG A 104 8.92 -1.28 -18.80
N GLY A 105 9.16 -1.22 -17.49
CA GLY A 105 9.62 -0.03 -16.77
C GLY A 105 10.84 -0.34 -15.92
#